data_AF-A0AAN0RLE9-F1
#
_entry.id   AF-A0AAN0RLE9-F1
#
_cell.length_a   1.000
_cell.length_b   1.000
_cell.length_c   1.000
_cell.angle_alpha   90.00
_cell.angle_beta   90.00
_cell.angle_gamma   90.00
#
_symmetry.space_group_name_H-M   'P 1'
#
loop_
_entity.id
_entity.type
_entity.pdbx_description
1 polymer ?
#
loop_
_entity_poly.entity_id
_entity_poly.type
_entity_poly.pdbx_seq_one_letter_code
_entity_poly.pdbx_strand_id
1 'polypeptide(L)'
;MPTATHKERPLSSTNAPRYQAENGYLTQTTRKSYIKRAVEARLLPPHARRMEQITSLQASQDPQMPIQFWQLFSVLGPEPIVGIVADFYQRLFDDEPWFTSVFARVGNLNHHISTQASMWLDVMGGGPYYHGAEFRLNFHHTHNAHSLMNEEGARRWVTLMVASLEASKPLMGDDPRVRASLNTFLAHFFAKYARDFQFENRETFGSINPPVLQ
;
A
#
# COMPACT_ATOMS: atom_id res chain seq x y z
N MET A 1 39.13 -19.62 5.37
CA MET A 1 37.91 -18.83 5.63
C MET A 1 37.04 -18.91 4.38
N PRO A 2 35.89 -19.60 4.38
CA PRO A 2 35.06 -19.66 3.19
C PRO A 2 34.01 -18.55 3.23
N THR A 3 34.06 -17.72 2.18
CA THR A 3 33.04 -16.78 1.73
C THR A 3 31.73 -17.51 1.43
N ALA A 4 30.67 -17.21 2.18
CA ALA A 4 29.33 -17.66 1.85
C ALA A 4 28.74 -16.71 0.79
N THR A 5 28.70 -17.18 -0.45
CA THR A 5 27.93 -16.59 -1.53
C THR A 5 26.45 -16.85 -1.27
N HIS A 6 25.67 -15.79 -1.06
CA HIS A 6 24.21 -15.87 -1.04
C HIS A 6 23.74 -16.26 -2.45
N LYS A 7 23.40 -17.53 -2.65
CA LYS A 7 22.64 -17.97 -3.82
C LYS A 7 21.23 -17.39 -3.70
N GLU A 8 20.90 -16.47 -4.59
CA GLU A 8 19.52 -16.08 -4.87
C GLU A 8 18.71 -17.35 -5.15
N ARG A 9 17.69 -17.61 -4.32
CA ARG A 9 16.69 -18.63 -4.65
C ARG A 9 15.78 -18.07 -5.74
N PRO A 10 15.53 -18.82 -6.83
CA PRO A 10 14.48 -18.44 -7.76
C PRO A 10 13.15 -18.31 -7.00
N LEU A 11 12.35 -17.30 -7.37
CA LEU A 11 11.00 -17.10 -6.86
C LEU A 11 10.22 -18.41 -7.06
N SER A 12 9.99 -19.15 -5.98
CA SER A 12 9.22 -20.40 -5.98
C SER A 12 7.81 -20.14 -6.55
N SER A 13 7.26 -21.11 -7.27
CA SER A 13 5.90 -21.09 -7.84
C SER A 13 4.77 -21.20 -6.80
N THR A 14 5.07 -21.03 -5.51
CA THR A 14 4.14 -21.23 -4.40
C THR A 14 3.99 -19.94 -3.58
N ASN A 15 2.87 -19.24 -3.71
CA ASN A 15 2.53 -17.98 -3.01
C ASN A 15 2.23 -18.15 -1.50
N ALA A 16 2.86 -19.14 -0.86
CA ALA A 16 2.80 -19.28 0.58
C ALA A 16 3.51 -18.09 1.26
N PRO A 17 3.04 -17.60 2.41
CA PRO A 17 3.75 -16.60 3.20
C PRO A 17 5.21 -17.01 3.42
N ARG A 18 6.14 -16.12 3.04
CA ARG A 18 7.60 -16.36 3.11
C ARG A 18 8.30 -15.47 4.11
N TYR A 19 7.67 -14.37 4.47
CA TYR A 19 8.24 -13.37 5.37
C TYR A 19 7.49 -13.40 6.70
N GLN A 20 8.26 -13.23 7.79
CA GLN A 20 7.70 -13.06 9.11
C GLN A 20 7.14 -11.64 9.23
N ALA A 21 5.82 -11.52 9.31
CA ALA A 21 5.16 -10.23 9.46
C ALA A 21 5.08 -9.79 10.93
N GLU A 22 5.17 -8.48 11.15
CA GLU A 22 5.08 -7.83 12.44
C GLU A 22 4.21 -6.56 12.34
N ASN A 23 3.55 -6.17 13.43
CA ASN A 23 2.83 -4.90 13.46
C ASN A 23 3.84 -3.74 13.43
N GLY A 24 3.66 -2.82 12.51
CA GLY A 24 4.20 -1.48 12.58
C GLY A 24 3.32 -0.52 13.37
N TYR A 25 3.67 0.76 13.33
CA TYR A 25 2.98 1.83 14.04
C TYR A 25 1.56 2.10 13.53
N LEU A 26 1.27 1.79 12.25
CA LEU A 26 0.00 2.03 11.59
C LEU A 26 -0.82 0.77 11.38
N THR A 27 -0.20 -0.42 11.31
CA THR A 27 -0.86 -1.68 10.92
C THR A 27 -2.18 -1.92 11.64
N GLN A 28 -2.18 -1.85 12.99
CA GLN A 28 -3.37 -2.18 13.78
C GLN A 28 -4.48 -1.14 13.62
N THR A 29 -4.13 0.15 13.59
CA THR A 29 -5.08 1.26 13.47
C THR A 29 -5.73 1.26 12.09
N THR A 30 -4.93 1.14 11.02
CA THR A 30 -5.44 1.06 9.65
C THR A 30 -6.29 -0.19 9.45
N ARG A 31 -5.87 -1.36 9.95
CA ARG A 31 -6.68 -2.60 9.90
C ARG A 31 -8.04 -2.42 10.59
N LYS A 32 -8.07 -1.87 11.81
CA LYS A 32 -9.33 -1.63 12.55
C LYS A 32 -10.25 -0.68 11.78
N SER A 33 -9.71 0.41 11.24
CA SER A 33 -10.45 1.40 10.46
C SER A 33 -11.03 0.78 9.19
N TYR A 34 -10.21 0.06 8.42
CA TYR A 34 -10.65 -0.63 7.21
C TYR A 34 -11.74 -1.66 7.50
N ILE A 35 -11.53 -2.57 8.48
CA ILE A 35 -12.52 -3.61 8.79
C ILE A 35 -13.86 -2.99 9.17
N LYS A 36 -13.87 -1.93 10.00
CA LYS A 36 -15.11 -1.22 10.34
C LYS A 36 -15.86 -0.75 9.08
N ARG A 37 -15.17 -0.01 8.21
CA ARG A 37 -15.76 0.52 6.97
C ARG A 37 -16.19 -0.58 6.00
N ALA A 38 -15.39 -1.64 5.87
CA ALA A 38 -15.67 -2.76 4.97
C ALA A 38 -16.90 -3.57 5.43
N VAL A 39 -17.14 -3.69 6.73
CA VAL A 39 -18.39 -4.27 7.28
C VAL A 39 -19.58 -3.38 6.96
N GLU A 40 -19.48 -2.06 7.18
CA GLU A 40 -20.54 -1.09 6.84
C GLU A 40 -20.88 -1.13 5.35
N ALA A 41 -19.87 -1.33 4.50
CA ALA A 41 -20.01 -1.47 3.05
C ALA A 41 -20.37 -2.90 2.58
N ARG A 42 -20.61 -3.85 3.50
CA ARG A 42 -20.90 -5.27 3.20
C ARG A 42 -19.84 -5.99 2.35
N LEU A 43 -18.59 -5.53 2.41
CA LEU A 43 -17.43 -6.18 1.81
C LEU A 43 -16.84 -7.26 2.74
N LEU A 44 -17.07 -7.12 4.05
CA LEU A 44 -16.68 -8.10 5.07
C LEU A 44 -17.90 -8.44 5.94
N PRO A 45 -17.97 -9.64 6.52
CA PRO A 45 -19.10 -10.03 7.36
C PRO A 45 -19.02 -9.33 8.73
N PRO A 46 -20.13 -9.19 9.47
CA PRO A 46 -20.14 -8.50 10.77
C PRO A 46 -19.13 -9.04 11.80
N HIS A 47 -18.79 -10.33 11.71
CA HIS A 47 -17.85 -11.02 12.59
C HIS A 47 -16.39 -11.01 12.09
N ALA A 48 -16.06 -10.24 11.03
CA ALA A 48 -14.72 -10.18 10.42
C ALA A 48 -13.58 -9.91 11.42
N ARG A 49 -13.85 -9.17 12.49
CA ARG A 49 -12.88 -8.89 13.57
C ARG A 49 -12.46 -10.13 14.38
N ARG A 50 -13.14 -11.26 14.19
CA ARG A 50 -12.87 -12.56 14.84
C ARG A 50 -12.42 -13.62 13.84
N MET A 51 -12.37 -13.29 12.54
CA MET A 51 -11.93 -14.21 11.49
C MET A 51 -10.40 -14.16 11.41
N GLU A 52 -9.73 -15.25 11.76
CA GLU A 52 -8.25 -15.33 11.75
C GLU A 52 -7.68 -15.00 10.38
N GLN A 53 -8.31 -15.49 9.30
CA GLN A 53 -7.89 -15.24 7.92
C GLN A 53 -7.94 -13.74 7.55
N ILE A 54 -8.74 -12.95 8.26
CA ILE A 54 -8.81 -11.49 8.10
C ILE A 54 -7.85 -10.83 9.08
N THR A 55 -7.86 -11.18 10.37
CA THR A 55 -7.09 -10.45 11.39
C THR A 55 -5.61 -10.80 11.43
N SER A 56 -5.18 -11.94 10.88
CA SER A 56 -3.77 -12.33 10.83
C SER A 56 -2.94 -11.38 9.97
N LEU A 57 -1.63 -11.30 10.25
CA LEU A 57 -0.65 -10.67 9.36
C LEU A 57 -0.10 -11.64 8.31
N GLN A 58 -0.36 -12.94 8.45
CA GLN A 58 0.00 -13.92 7.43
C GLN A 58 -1.16 -14.11 6.46
N ALA A 59 -0.86 -14.02 5.17
CA ALA A 59 -1.83 -14.28 4.12
C ALA A 59 -2.30 -15.75 4.14
N SER A 60 -3.57 -15.97 3.83
CA SER A 60 -4.10 -17.33 3.66
C SER A 60 -3.51 -18.01 2.42
N GLN A 61 -3.22 -19.31 2.54
CA GLN A 61 -2.87 -20.14 1.39
C GLN A 61 -4.10 -20.53 0.55
N ASP A 62 -5.31 -20.34 1.06
CA ASP A 62 -6.54 -20.56 0.31
C ASP A 62 -6.70 -19.49 -0.77
N PRO A 63 -6.67 -19.85 -2.08
CA PRO A 63 -6.80 -18.88 -3.17
C PRO A 63 -8.17 -18.19 -3.23
N GLN A 64 -9.20 -18.73 -2.57
CA GLN A 64 -10.51 -18.09 -2.47
C GLN A 64 -10.56 -16.98 -1.42
N MET A 65 -9.59 -16.95 -0.50
CA MET A 65 -9.48 -15.91 0.52
C MET A 65 -8.64 -14.74 0.01
N PRO A 66 -9.20 -13.51 -0.06
CA PRO A 66 -8.44 -12.33 -0.46
C PRO A 66 -7.33 -12.03 0.53
N ILE A 67 -6.15 -11.67 0.01
CA ILE A 67 -5.04 -11.15 0.81
C ILE A 67 -5.46 -9.77 1.33
N GLN A 68 -5.55 -9.60 2.63
CA GLN A 68 -5.77 -8.28 3.22
C GLN A 68 -4.48 -7.46 3.13
N PHE A 69 -4.56 -6.14 2.94
CA PHE A 69 -3.33 -5.39 2.66
C PHE A 69 -2.31 -5.38 3.80
N TRP A 70 -2.73 -5.57 5.05
CA TRP A 70 -1.82 -5.77 6.19
C TRP A 70 -1.15 -7.16 6.23
N GLN A 71 -1.39 -7.99 5.20
CA GLN A 71 -0.76 -9.29 5.00
C GLN A 71 0.21 -9.28 3.82
N LEU A 72 0.26 -8.20 3.03
CA LEU A 72 1.06 -8.13 1.81
C LEU A 72 2.55 -8.35 2.07
N PHE A 73 3.08 -7.87 3.19
CA PHE A 73 4.48 -8.10 3.54
C PHE A 73 4.81 -9.60 3.65
N SER A 74 3.90 -10.40 4.22
CA SER A 74 4.12 -11.84 4.38
C SER A 74 4.34 -12.57 3.04
N VAL A 75 3.82 -12.01 1.93
CA VAL A 75 3.91 -12.57 0.58
C VAL A 75 5.03 -11.94 -0.23
N LEU A 76 5.11 -10.61 -0.25
CA LEU A 76 6.03 -9.86 -1.11
C LEU A 76 7.40 -9.62 -0.50
N GLY A 77 7.47 -9.41 0.81
CA GLY A 77 8.66 -8.87 1.45
C GLY A 77 8.96 -7.43 1.04
N PRO A 78 10.14 -6.90 1.43
CA PRO A 78 10.41 -5.47 1.31
C PRO A 78 10.72 -5.02 -0.12
N GLU A 79 11.46 -5.81 -0.90
CA GLU A 79 12.00 -5.39 -2.20
C GLU A 79 10.90 -5.04 -3.22
N PRO A 80 9.87 -5.88 -3.46
CA PRO A 80 8.79 -5.51 -4.37
C PRO A 80 8.03 -4.26 -3.94
N ILE A 81 7.77 -4.10 -2.63
CA ILE A 81 7.04 -2.96 -2.07
C ILE A 81 7.84 -1.67 -2.32
N VAL A 82 9.14 -1.69 -2.04
CA VAL A 82 10.03 -0.56 -2.30
C VAL A 82 10.12 -0.27 -3.80
N GLY A 83 10.22 -1.29 -4.64
CA GLY A 83 10.31 -1.16 -6.09
C GLY A 83 9.09 -0.47 -6.72
N ILE A 84 7.87 -0.83 -6.30
CA ILE A 84 6.64 -0.17 -6.76
C ILE A 84 6.65 1.32 -6.39
N VAL A 85 7.04 1.65 -5.16
CA VAL A 85 7.11 3.04 -4.69
C VAL A 85 8.20 3.83 -5.44
N ALA A 86 9.32 3.18 -5.76
CA ALA A 86 10.40 3.78 -6.52
C ALA A 86 9.96 4.12 -7.96
N ASP A 87 9.28 3.21 -8.65
CA ASP A 87 8.74 3.46 -10.00
C ASP A 87 7.75 4.64 -9.97
N PHE A 88 6.87 4.69 -8.97
CA PHE A 88 5.96 5.81 -8.78
C PHE A 88 6.67 7.16 -8.64
N TYR A 89 7.66 7.26 -7.75
CA TYR A 89 8.33 8.54 -7.56
C TYR A 89 9.25 8.91 -8.72
N GLN A 90 9.82 7.94 -9.44
CA GLN A 90 10.56 8.24 -10.66
C GLN A 90 9.64 8.93 -11.67
N ARG A 91 8.45 8.36 -11.93
CA ARG A 91 7.45 8.97 -12.81
C ARG A 91 6.99 10.34 -12.33
N LEU A 92 6.80 10.49 -11.03
CA LEU A 92 6.41 11.75 -10.41
C LEU A 92 7.48 12.83 -10.59
N PHE A 93 8.76 12.49 -10.44
CA PHE A 93 9.84 13.47 -10.60
C PHE A 93 10.14 13.79 -12.07
N ASP A 94 9.83 12.88 -12.98
CA ASP A 94 9.86 13.10 -14.44
C ASP A 94 8.59 13.81 -14.96
N ASP A 95 7.65 14.14 -14.06
CA ASP A 95 6.35 14.73 -14.41
C ASP A 95 6.38 16.25 -14.60
N GLU A 96 5.23 16.81 -14.99
CA GLU A 96 5.01 18.24 -15.19
C GLU A 96 5.47 19.09 -13.98
N PRO A 97 6.16 20.22 -14.21
CA PRO A 97 6.75 21.03 -13.14
C PRO A 97 5.76 21.52 -12.07
N TRP A 98 4.51 21.78 -12.44
CA TRP A 98 3.48 22.23 -11.50
C TRP A 98 3.20 21.19 -10.40
N PHE A 99 3.25 19.90 -10.77
CA PHE A 99 3.03 18.78 -9.86
C PHE A 99 4.32 18.43 -9.11
N THR A 100 5.40 18.22 -9.87
CA THR A 100 6.73 17.84 -9.33
C THR A 100 7.25 18.84 -8.31
N SER A 101 7.07 20.14 -8.54
CA SER A 101 7.64 21.19 -7.67
C SER A 101 7.10 21.14 -6.23
N VAL A 102 5.90 20.61 -5.99
CA VAL A 102 5.35 20.48 -4.64
C VAL A 102 6.15 19.45 -3.83
N PHE A 103 6.53 18.33 -4.45
CA PHE A 103 7.34 17.30 -3.82
C PHE A 103 8.81 17.71 -3.71
N ALA A 104 9.37 18.30 -4.77
CA ALA A 104 10.78 18.71 -4.81
C ALA A 104 11.15 19.76 -3.75
N ARG A 105 10.18 20.59 -3.30
CA ARG A 105 10.37 21.54 -2.18
C ARG A 105 10.56 20.85 -0.83
N VAL A 106 10.04 19.64 -0.66
CA VAL A 106 10.09 18.88 0.60
C VAL A 106 11.37 18.05 0.69
N GLY A 107 11.77 17.45 -0.42
CA GLY A 107 12.93 16.56 -0.46
C GLY A 107 13.19 16.02 -1.86
N ASN A 108 14.36 15.40 -2.02
CA ASN A 108 14.75 14.76 -3.27
C ASN A 108 14.01 13.43 -3.50
N LEU A 109 14.19 12.83 -4.68
CA LEU A 109 13.61 11.55 -5.08
C LEU A 109 13.77 10.47 -3.99
N ASN A 110 15.00 10.25 -3.52
CA ASN A 110 15.29 9.21 -2.53
C ASN A 110 14.60 9.45 -1.17
N HIS A 111 14.46 10.71 -0.76
CA HIS A 111 13.72 11.06 0.46
C HIS A 111 12.27 10.59 0.39
N HIS A 112 11.61 10.82 -0.74
CA HIS A 112 10.22 10.46 -0.95
C HIS A 112 10.03 8.95 -1.08
N ILE A 113 10.90 8.27 -1.85
CA ILE A 113 10.90 6.81 -1.96
C ILE A 113 11.02 6.18 -0.56
N SER A 114 12.06 6.58 0.20
CA SER A 114 12.30 6.05 1.54
C SER A 114 11.11 6.30 2.48
N THR A 115 10.56 7.52 2.47
CA THR A 115 9.46 7.89 3.37
C THR A 115 8.18 7.12 3.07
N GLN A 116 7.76 7.07 1.80
CA GLN A 116 6.52 6.41 1.41
C GLN A 116 6.63 4.89 1.49
N ALA A 117 7.79 4.31 1.12
CA ALA A 117 8.02 2.88 1.23
C ALA A 117 7.99 2.43 2.68
N SER A 118 8.61 3.19 3.60
CA SER A 118 8.50 2.91 5.04
C SER A 118 7.05 2.90 5.53
N MET A 119 6.20 3.80 5.03
CA MET A 119 4.77 3.80 5.36
C MET A 119 4.05 2.54 4.82
N TRP A 120 4.33 2.16 3.58
CA TRP A 120 3.72 0.96 2.98
C TRP A 120 4.16 -0.29 3.74
N LEU A 121 5.46 -0.46 4.00
CA LEU A 121 6.00 -1.57 4.78
C LEU A 121 5.37 -1.66 6.17
N ASP A 122 5.25 -0.54 6.87
CA ASP A 122 4.62 -0.48 8.19
C ASP A 122 3.16 -0.94 8.14
N VAL A 123 2.35 -0.37 7.24
CA VAL A 123 0.92 -0.75 7.12
C VAL A 123 0.76 -2.20 6.67
N MET A 124 1.64 -2.69 5.78
CA MET A 124 1.54 -4.01 5.15
C MET A 124 2.05 -5.17 6.02
N GLY A 125 2.54 -4.88 7.24
CA GLY A 125 2.97 -5.89 8.20
C GLY A 125 4.49 -6.15 8.20
N GLY A 126 5.31 -5.22 7.74
CA GLY A 126 6.77 -5.32 7.76
C GLY A 126 7.42 -4.99 9.11
N GLY A 127 6.66 -4.44 10.06
CA GLY A 127 7.17 -3.93 11.33
C GLY A 127 7.28 -2.40 11.38
N PRO A 128 7.89 -1.83 12.43
CA PRO A 128 7.82 -0.41 12.78
C PRO A 128 8.71 0.50 11.92
N TYR A 129 8.47 0.55 10.60
CA TYR A 129 9.26 1.36 9.67
C TYR A 129 8.86 2.85 9.65
N TYR A 130 7.61 3.20 9.99
CA TYR A 130 7.09 4.56 9.79
C TYR A 130 6.87 5.33 11.09
N HIS A 131 7.96 5.86 11.62
CA HIS A 131 7.95 6.70 12.82
C HIS A 131 7.07 7.96 12.63
N GLY A 132 6.32 8.29 13.68
CA GLY A 132 5.38 9.43 13.68
C GLY A 132 3.98 9.12 13.15
N ALA A 133 3.75 7.94 12.55
CA ALA A 133 2.44 7.37 12.25
C ALA A 133 1.44 8.38 11.63
N GLU A 134 0.18 8.39 12.11
CA GLU A 134 -0.89 9.26 11.62
C GLU A 134 -0.54 10.75 11.73
N PHE A 135 0.19 11.16 12.77
CA PHE A 135 0.61 12.55 12.93
C PHE A 135 1.49 13.00 11.75
N ARG A 136 2.50 12.19 11.39
CA ARG A 136 3.40 12.49 10.27
C ARG A 136 2.65 12.50 8.94
N LEU A 137 1.73 11.55 8.73
CA LEU A 137 0.89 11.51 7.53
C LEU A 137 0.00 12.75 7.41
N ASN A 138 -0.65 13.14 8.50
CA ASN A 138 -1.52 14.32 8.51
C ASN A 138 -0.73 15.61 8.30
N PHE A 139 0.42 15.73 8.97
CA PHE A 139 1.30 16.88 8.82
C PHE A 139 1.74 17.06 7.36
N HIS A 140 2.18 15.98 6.70
CA HIS A 140 2.61 16.03 5.31
C HIS A 140 1.51 16.53 4.38
N HIS A 141 0.30 15.95 4.43
CA HIS A 141 -0.78 16.37 3.53
C HIS A 141 -1.33 17.76 3.83
N THR A 142 -1.33 18.17 5.11
CA THR A 142 -1.87 19.49 5.52
C THR A 142 -0.89 20.63 5.28
N HIS A 143 0.41 20.39 5.37
CA HIS A 143 1.42 21.46 5.31
C HIS A 143 2.31 21.42 4.07
N ASN A 144 2.63 20.22 3.58
CA ASN A 144 3.62 20.06 2.52
C ASN A 144 2.97 19.83 1.15
N ALA A 145 1.91 19.02 1.11
CA ALA A 145 1.22 18.64 -0.12
C ALA A 145 -0.16 19.30 -0.28
N HIS A 146 -0.54 20.25 0.59
CA HIS A 146 -1.88 20.85 0.63
C HIS A 146 -2.36 21.38 -0.73
N SER A 147 -1.46 22.00 -1.52
CA SER A 147 -1.80 22.52 -2.85
C SER A 147 -2.21 21.46 -3.87
N LEU A 148 -1.93 20.18 -3.60
CA LEU A 148 -2.32 19.04 -4.42
C LEU A 148 -3.47 18.23 -3.80
N MET A 149 -3.96 18.60 -2.62
CA MET A 149 -5.10 17.93 -1.97
C MET A 149 -6.44 18.43 -2.54
N ASN A 150 -6.58 18.33 -3.86
CA ASN A 150 -7.75 18.71 -4.66
C ASN A 150 -7.94 17.72 -5.81
N GLU A 151 -9.01 17.89 -6.60
CA GLU A 151 -9.36 16.96 -7.68
C GLU A 151 -8.26 16.83 -8.76
N GLU A 152 -7.61 17.92 -9.15
CA GLU A 152 -6.59 17.91 -10.19
C GLU A 152 -5.33 17.17 -9.72
N GLY A 153 -4.83 17.49 -8.53
CA GLY A 153 -3.70 16.80 -7.92
C GLY A 153 -3.99 15.33 -7.67
N ALA A 154 -5.20 15.02 -7.17
CA ALA A 154 -5.65 13.65 -6.91
C ALA A 154 -5.71 12.82 -8.20
N ARG A 155 -6.30 13.35 -9.27
CA ARG A 155 -6.34 12.71 -10.59
C ARG A 155 -4.94 12.45 -11.14
N ARG A 156 -4.02 13.41 -11.03
CA ARG A 156 -2.64 13.22 -11.51
C ARG A 156 -1.91 12.15 -10.71
N TRP A 157 -2.03 12.18 -9.38
CA TRP A 157 -1.44 11.19 -8.49
C TRP A 157 -1.93 9.77 -8.83
N VAL A 158 -3.25 9.58 -9.00
CA VAL A 158 -3.80 8.25 -9.36
C VAL A 158 -3.34 7.81 -10.74
N THR A 159 -3.31 8.71 -11.72
CA THR A 159 -2.81 8.39 -13.07
C THR A 159 -1.39 7.82 -13.02
N LEU A 160 -0.49 8.48 -12.29
CA LEU A 160 0.89 8.02 -12.12
C LEU A 160 0.96 6.72 -11.34
N MET A 161 0.22 6.59 -10.24
CA MET A 161 0.21 5.38 -9.41
C MET A 161 -0.31 4.16 -10.18
N VAL A 162 -1.38 4.32 -10.97
CA VAL A 162 -1.88 3.24 -11.85
C VAL A 162 -0.82 2.83 -12.87
N ALA A 163 -0.20 3.78 -13.56
CA ALA A 163 0.87 3.47 -14.50
C ALA A 163 2.04 2.73 -13.82
N SER A 164 2.34 3.08 -12.56
CA SER A 164 3.40 2.46 -11.78
C SER A 164 3.07 1.01 -11.41
N LEU A 165 1.83 0.76 -11.01
CA LEU A 165 1.37 -0.58 -10.68
C LEU A 165 1.32 -1.48 -11.92
N GLU A 166 0.97 -0.94 -13.09
CA GLU A 166 1.00 -1.69 -14.35
C GLU A 166 2.43 -2.04 -14.78
N ALA A 167 3.38 -1.10 -14.67
CA ALA A 167 4.79 -1.36 -14.98
C ALA A 167 5.44 -2.32 -13.97
N SER A 168 5.02 -2.25 -12.71
CA SER A 168 5.56 -3.06 -11.61
C SER A 168 4.92 -4.44 -11.49
N LYS A 169 4.07 -4.87 -12.43
CA LYS A 169 3.48 -6.22 -12.46
C LYS A 169 4.51 -7.35 -12.22
N PRO A 170 5.71 -7.33 -12.83
CA PRO A 170 6.73 -8.36 -12.58
C PRO A 170 7.21 -8.44 -11.13
N LEU A 171 7.08 -7.36 -10.34
CA LEU A 171 7.45 -7.35 -8.92
C LEU A 171 6.38 -8.01 -8.03
N MET A 172 5.14 -8.11 -8.50
CA MET A 172 4.01 -8.57 -7.69
C MET A 172 3.91 -10.10 -7.59
N GLY A 173 4.73 -10.83 -8.36
CA GLY A 173 4.62 -12.28 -8.51
C GLY A 173 3.34 -12.72 -9.21
N ASP A 174 3.08 -14.02 -9.20
CA ASP A 174 1.98 -14.62 -9.97
C ASP A 174 0.64 -14.70 -9.21
N ASP A 175 0.58 -14.26 -7.94
CA ASP A 175 -0.66 -14.28 -7.17
C ASP A 175 -1.60 -13.14 -7.60
N PRO A 176 -2.75 -13.42 -8.25
CA PRO A 176 -3.65 -12.36 -8.68
C PRO A 176 -4.24 -11.58 -7.50
N ARG A 177 -4.24 -12.14 -6.29
CA ARG A 177 -4.75 -11.48 -5.08
C ARG A 177 -3.86 -10.31 -4.64
N VAL A 178 -2.57 -10.30 -5.00
CA VAL A 178 -1.64 -9.22 -4.63
C VAL A 178 -2.08 -7.89 -5.25
N ARG A 179 -2.37 -7.85 -6.55
CA ARG A 179 -2.81 -6.63 -7.25
C ARG A 179 -4.10 -6.07 -6.64
N ALA A 180 -5.08 -6.94 -6.38
CA ALA A 180 -6.36 -6.54 -5.77
C ALA A 180 -6.18 -6.01 -4.33
N SER A 181 -5.27 -6.60 -3.57
CA SER A 181 -4.92 -6.15 -2.21
C SER A 181 -4.25 -4.78 -2.21
N LEU A 182 -3.30 -4.54 -3.13
CA LEU A 182 -2.68 -3.21 -3.34
C LEU A 182 -3.73 -2.16 -3.73
N ASN A 183 -4.66 -2.50 -4.63
CA ASN A 183 -5.76 -1.61 -4.99
C ASN A 183 -6.65 -1.30 -3.79
N THR A 184 -6.91 -2.29 -2.93
CA THR A 184 -7.71 -2.12 -1.71
C THR A 184 -7.02 -1.18 -0.73
N PHE A 185 -5.70 -1.31 -0.55
CA PHE A 185 -4.89 -0.41 0.26
C PHE A 185 -4.97 1.03 -0.25
N LEU A 186 -4.68 1.24 -1.54
CA LEU A 186 -4.70 2.56 -2.17
C LEU A 186 -6.10 3.20 -2.09
N ALA A 187 -7.15 2.45 -2.42
CA ALA A 187 -8.53 2.92 -2.34
C ALA A 187 -8.94 3.27 -0.89
N HIS A 188 -8.43 2.56 0.11
CA HIS A 188 -8.72 2.86 1.51
C HIS A 188 -8.14 4.23 1.93
N PHE A 189 -6.85 4.46 1.65
CA PHE A 189 -6.18 5.72 1.99
C PHE A 189 -6.69 6.88 1.14
N PHE A 190 -6.88 6.67 -0.16
CA PHE A 190 -7.37 7.71 -1.06
C PHE A 190 -8.78 8.17 -0.68
N ALA A 191 -9.69 7.25 -0.34
CA ALA A 191 -11.01 7.60 0.15
C ALA A 191 -10.97 8.35 1.50
N LYS A 192 -9.97 8.09 2.35
CA LYS A 192 -9.75 8.88 3.57
C LYS A 192 -9.37 10.31 3.21
N TYR A 193 -8.39 10.50 2.33
CA TYR A 193 -7.94 11.84 1.92
C TYR A 193 -9.00 12.64 1.18
N ALA A 194 -9.79 12.01 0.30
CA ALA A 194 -10.93 12.67 -0.34
C ALA A 194 -11.92 13.25 0.68
N ARG A 195 -12.19 12.53 1.77
CA ARG A 195 -13.05 13.04 2.85
C ARG A 195 -12.37 14.14 3.67
N ASP A 196 -11.12 13.93 4.05
CA ASP A 196 -10.38 14.87 4.92
C ASP A 196 -10.14 16.22 4.22
N PHE A 197 -9.95 16.23 2.90
CA PHE A 197 -9.67 17.41 2.08
C PHE A 197 -10.82 17.81 1.15
N GLN A 198 -11.98 17.18 1.30
CA GLN A 198 -13.24 17.56 0.66
C GLN A 198 -13.22 17.65 -0.88
N PHE A 199 -12.51 16.73 -1.54
CA PHE A 199 -12.57 16.56 -2.99
C PHE A 199 -13.35 15.30 -3.38
N GLU A 200 -13.92 15.27 -4.59
CA GLU A 200 -14.69 14.13 -5.04
C GLU A 200 -13.80 12.91 -5.36
N ASN A 201 -14.15 11.75 -4.78
CA ASN A 201 -13.41 10.52 -5.02
C ASN A 201 -13.90 9.81 -6.30
N ARG A 202 -13.45 10.28 -7.46
CA ARG A 202 -13.82 9.75 -8.79
C ARG A 202 -12.87 8.65 -9.29
N GLU A 203 -11.65 8.65 -8.77
CA GLU A 203 -10.55 7.86 -9.32
C GLU A 203 -10.54 6.41 -8.81
N THR A 204 -9.96 5.51 -9.61
CA THR A 204 -9.86 4.08 -9.29
C THR A 204 -8.47 3.53 -9.58
N PHE A 205 -8.05 2.56 -8.76
CA PHE A 205 -6.80 1.82 -8.95
C PHE A 205 -7.01 0.48 -9.69
N GLY A 206 -8.26 0.18 -10.08
CA GLY A 206 -8.70 -1.11 -10.61
C GLY A 206 -9.48 -1.92 -9.58
N SER A 207 -9.67 -3.22 -9.85
CA SER A 207 -10.43 -4.12 -8.99
C SER A 207 -9.81 -4.22 -7.59
N ILE A 208 -10.63 -4.03 -6.56
CA ILE A 208 -10.28 -4.25 -5.15
C ILE A 208 -10.58 -5.69 -4.75
N ASN A 209 -10.23 -6.08 -3.51
CA ASN A 209 -10.58 -7.37 -2.95
C ASN A 209 -12.08 -7.62 -3.07
N PRO A 210 -12.50 -8.82 -3.52
CA PRO A 210 -13.91 -9.16 -3.58
C PRO A 210 -14.49 -9.26 -2.16
N PRO A 211 -15.82 -9.12 -2.02
CA PRO A 211 -16.48 -9.34 -0.73
C PRO A 211 -16.17 -10.74 -0.19
N VAL A 212 -15.88 -10.82 1.11
CA VAL A 212 -15.89 -12.08 1.84
C VAL A 212 -17.27 -12.23 2.44
N LEU A 213 -18.13 -13.01 1.80
CA LEU A 213 -19.48 -13.27 2.27
C LEU A 213 -19.50 -14.67 2.87
N GLN A 214 -19.74 -14.74 4.18
CA GLN A 214 -20.11 -15.97 4.89
C GLN A 214 -21.54 -15.81 5.39
#